data_AF-A0A2A4ECL9-F1
#
_entry.id   AF-A0A2A4ECL9-F1
#
_cell.length_a   1.000
_cell.length_b   1.000
_cell.length_c   1.000
_cell.angle_alpha   90.00
_cell.angle_beta   90.00
_cell.angle_gamma   90.00
#
_symmetry.space_group_name_H-M   'P 1'
#
loop_
_entity.id
_entity.type
_entity.pdbx_description
1 polymer ?
#
loop_
_entity_poly.entity_id
_entity_poly.type
_entity_poly.pdbx_seq_one_letter_code
_entity_poly.pdbx_strand_id
1 'polypeptide(L)' 'GSSRSQQIATARQIAMYLCRERTSLSLPKIGQLFGNRDHTTVMYAYKKISELMKERRSIYNQVTEITTQLGRR' A
#
# COMPACT_ATOMS: atom_id res chain seq x y z
N GLY A 1 -2.87 -4.99 22.79
CA GLY A 1 -1.99 -4.27 21.84
C GLY A 1 -2.41 -4.40 20.39
N SER A 2 -3.64 -3.99 20.05
CA SER A 2 -4.22 -4.09 18.70
C SER A 2 -3.87 -2.91 17.78
N SER A 3 -3.71 -1.71 18.34
CA SER A 3 -3.41 -0.48 17.58
C SER A 3 -2.10 -0.56 16.78
N ARG A 4 -1.04 -1.11 17.39
CA ARG A 4 0.26 -1.31 16.73
C ARG A 4 0.16 -2.27 15.54
N SER A 5 -0.64 -3.33 15.68
CA SER A 5 -0.89 -4.29 14.59
C SER A 5 -1.62 -3.61 13.43
N GLN A 6 -2.60 -2.76 13.72
CA GLN A 6 -3.33 -2.00 12.70
C GLN A 6 -2.43 -1.02 11.94
N GLN A 7 -1.55 -0.30 12.64
CA GLN A 7 -0.59 0.62 12.01
C GLN A 7 0.34 -0.12 11.05
N ILE A 8 0.89 -1.26 11.47
CA ILE A 8 1.76 -2.10 10.62
C ILE A 8 0.98 -2.65 9.41
N ALA A 9 -0.28 -3.06 9.61
CA ALA A 9 -1.12 -3.53 8.52
C ALA A 9 -1.37 -2.44 7.48
N THR A 10 -1.74 -1.23 7.91
CA THR A 10 -1.94 -0.09 7.02
C THR A 10 -0.68 0.28 6.25
N ALA A 11 0.48 0.32 6.91
CA ALA A 11 1.76 0.62 6.26
C ALA A 11 2.08 -0.41 5.14
N ARG A 12 1.82 -1.70 5.39
CA ARG A 12 2.00 -2.75 4.38
C ARG A 12 1.04 -2.57 3.19
N GLN A 13 -0.21 -2.20 3.46
CA GLN A 13 -1.20 -1.97 2.41
C GLN A 13 -0.80 -0.76 1.54
N ILE A 14 -0.29 0.32 2.15
CA ILE A 14 0.24 1.50 1.44
C ILE A 14 1.41 1.08 0.53
N ALA A 15 2.34 0.27 1.05
CA ALA A 15 3.47 -0.20 0.24
C ALA A 15 3.00 -1.04 -0.96
N MET A 16 2.04 -1.95 -0.77
CA MET A 16 1.45 -2.73 -1.88
C MET A 16 0.75 -1.85 -2.93
N TYR A 17 0.00 -0.84 -2.47
CA TYR A 17 -0.65 0.14 -3.34
C TYR A 17 0.40 0.88 -4.20
N LEU A 18 1.47 1.38 -3.56
CA LEU A 18 2.55 2.10 -4.26
C LEU A 18 3.29 1.21 -5.26
N CYS A 19 3.59 -0.04 -4.91
CA CYS A 19 4.19 -0.98 -5.86
C CYS A 19 3.32 -1.16 -7.10
N ARG A 20 1.99 -1.23 -6.93
CA ARG A 20 1.08 -1.38 -8.06
C ARG A 20 1.02 -0.14 -8.96
N GLU A 21 1.09 1.06 -8.37
CA GLU A 21 1.04 2.34 -9.09
C GLU A 21 2.37 2.72 -9.77
N ARG A 22 3.50 2.36 -9.14
CA ARG A 22 4.83 2.84 -9.55
C ARG A 22 5.66 1.79 -10.28
N THR A 23 5.14 0.57 -10.44
CA THR A 23 5.84 -0.51 -11.15
C THR A 23 4.91 -1.27 -12.09
N SER A 24 5.48 -1.95 -13.07
CA SER A 24 4.77 -2.87 -13.97
C SER A 24 4.62 -4.29 -13.39
N LEU A 25 4.88 -4.49 -12.09
CA LEU A 25 4.78 -5.81 -11.46
C LEU A 25 3.32 -6.30 -11.42
N SER A 26 3.15 -7.60 -11.66
CA SER A 26 1.85 -8.27 -11.54
C SER A 26 1.43 -8.43 -10.07
N LEU A 27 0.12 -8.55 -9.81
CA LEU A 27 -0.39 -8.76 -8.44
C LEU A 27 0.24 -9.98 -7.74
N PRO A 28 0.42 -11.15 -8.39
CA PRO A 28 1.12 -12.27 -7.78
C PRO A 28 2.57 -11.94 -7.44
N LYS A 29 3.30 -11.22 -8.32
CA LYS A 29 4.70 -10.88 -8.06
C LYS A 29 4.85 -9.91 -6.90
N ILE A 30 3.95 -8.93 -6.79
CA ILE A 30 3.89 -8.05 -5.61
C ILE A 30 3.62 -8.91 -4.36
N GLY A 31 2.63 -9.79 -4.39
CA GLY A 31 2.31 -10.68 -3.26
C GLY A 31 3.51 -11.50 -2.76
N GLN A 32 4.29 -12.06 -3.69
CA GLN A 32 5.55 -12.75 -3.40
C GLN A 32 6.55 -11.86 -2.63
N LEU A 33 6.76 -10.62 -3.07
CA LEU A 33 7.67 -9.67 -2.41
C LEU A 33 7.23 -9.29 -0.99
N PHE A 34 5.93 -9.38 -0.69
CA PHE A 34 5.36 -9.08 0.63
C PHE A 34 5.21 -10.33 1.53
N GLY A 35 6.06 -11.33 1.32
CA GLY A 35 6.12 -12.56 2.12
C GLY A 35 5.17 -13.64 1.61
N ASN A 36 5.15 -13.90 0.30
CA ASN A 36 4.29 -14.90 -0.35
C ASN A 36 2.80 -14.72 -0.05
N ARG A 37 2.35 -13.47 0.01
CA ARG A 37 0.93 -13.15 0.16
C ARG A 37 0.18 -13.44 -1.13
N ASP A 38 -1.07 -13.87 -0.97
CA ASP A 38 -1.95 -14.11 -2.09
C ASP A 38 -2.18 -12.82 -2.90
N HIS A 39 -2.26 -12.93 -4.22
CA HIS A 39 -2.52 -11.81 -5.12
C HIS A 39 -3.81 -11.04 -4.78
N THR A 40 -4.83 -11.73 -4.24
CA THR A 40 -6.07 -11.11 -3.73
C THR A 40 -5.83 -10.22 -2.52
N THR A 41 -4.79 -10.49 -1.71
CA THR A 41 -4.38 -9.59 -0.61
C THR A 41 -3.85 -8.28 -1.17
N VAL A 42 -3.10 -8.32 -2.26
CA VAL A 42 -2.61 -7.11 -2.95
C VAL A 42 -3.77 -6.35 -3.57
N MET A 43 -4.69 -7.05 -4.23
CA MET A 43 -5.92 -6.44 -4.77
C MET A 43 -6.75 -5.76 -3.67
N TYR A 44 -6.93 -6.43 -2.53
CA TYR A 44 -7.62 -5.86 -1.37
C TYR A 44 -6.90 -4.62 -0.85
N ALA A 45 -5.58 -4.69 -0.65
CA ALA A 45 -4.78 -3.55 -0.19
C ALA A 45 -4.90 -2.35 -1.15
N TYR A 46 -4.82 -2.61 -2.45
CA TYR A 46 -4.95 -1.58 -3.48
C TYR A 46 -6.31 -0.87 -3.40
N LYS A 47 -7.41 -1.64 -3.38
CA LYS A 47 -8.77 -1.10 -3.24
C LYS A 47 -8.94 -0.34 -1.93
N LYS A 48 -8.49 -0.92 -0.82
CA LYS A 48 -8.64 -0.34 0.52
C LYS A 48 -7.92 1.01 0.65
N ILE A 49 -6.68 1.11 0.18
CA ILE A 49 -5.94 2.38 0.23
C ILE A 49 -6.56 3.41 -0.72
N SER A 50 -7.01 3.00 -1.90
CA SER A 50 -7.70 3.88 -2.85
C SER A 50 -8.98 4.50 -2.25
N GLU A 51 -9.76 3.72 -1.51
CA GLU A 51 -10.94 4.20 -0.77
C GLU A 51 -10.55 5.09 0.41
N LEU A 52 -9.58 4.65 1.23
CA LEU A 52 -9.14 5.42 2.40
C LEU A 52 -8.53 6.77 2.04
N MET A 53 -7.87 6.92 0.89
CA MET A 53 -7.38 8.21 0.42
C MET A 53 -8.51 9.19 0.09
N LYS A 54 -9.69 8.70 -0.31
CA LYS A 54 -10.88 9.54 -0.55
C LYS A 54 -11.53 9.99 0.75
N GLU A 55 -11.52 9.12 1.76
CA GLU A 55 -12.21 9.36 3.04
C GLU A 55 -11.33 10.08 4.08
N ARG A 56 -10.02 9.81 4.08
CA ARG A 56 -9.10 10.24 5.15
C ARG A 56 -7.95 11.03 4.59
N ARG A 57 -7.95 12.34 4.89
CA ARG A 57 -6.86 13.24 4.48
C ARG A 57 -5.49 12.80 4.99
N SER A 58 -5.41 12.20 6.18
CA SER A 58 -4.16 11.68 6.74
C SER A 58 -3.54 10.56 5.89
N ILE A 59 -4.35 9.65 5.34
CA ILE A 59 -3.87 8.58 4.45
C ILE A 59 -3.42 9.17 3.12
N TYR A 60 -4.20 10.09 2.55
CA TYR A 60 -3.80 10.80 1.33
C TYR A 60 -2.44 11.51 1.50
N ASN A 61 -2.26 12.23 2.62
CA ASN A 61 -1.00 12.93 2.90
C ASN A 61 0.16 11.95 3.03
N GLN A 62 0.00 10.83 3.77
CA GLN A 62 1.04 9.81 3.91
C GLN A 62 1.45 9.20 2.56
N VAL A 63 0.47 8.81 1.74
CA VAL A 63 0.75 8.24 0.41
C VAL A 63 1.46 9.25 -0.48
N THR A 64 1.02 10.51 -0.47
CA THR A 64 1.61 11.60 -1.28
C THR A 64 3.04 11.91 -0.86
N GLU A 65 3.30 11.95 0.45
CA GLU A 65 4.63 12.19 1.00
C GLU A 65 5.61 11.09 0.59
N ILE A 66 5.26 9.81 0.82
CA ILE A 66 6.10 8.67 0.42
C ILE A 66 6.34 8.67 -1.09
N THR A 67 5.28 8.94 -1.86
CA THR A 67 5.37 9.05 -3.32
C THR A 67 6.36 10.13 -3.77
N THR A 68 6.33 11.28 -3.11
CA THR A 68 7.23 12.41 -3.41
C THR A 68 8.68 12.04 -3.08
N GLN A 69 8.90 11.33 -1.97
CA GLN A 69 10.23 10.85 -1.58
C GLN A 69 10.79 9.83 -2.57
N LEU A 70 9.95 8.92 -3.10
CA LEU A 70 10.37 7.93 -4.10
C LEU A 70 10.71 8.55 -5.47
N GLY A 71 10.09 9.68 -5.82
CA GLY A 71 10.33 10.39 -7.07
C GLY A 71 11.52 11.35 -7.06
N ARG A 72 12.07 11.66 -5.87
CA ARG A 72 13.31 12.43 -5.72
C ARG A 72 14.50 11.50 -5.96
N ARG A 73 14.90 11.34 -7.23
CA ARG A 73 16.19 10.81 -7.65
C ARG A 73 16.94 11.87 -8.42
#